data_AF-A0A958MEH1-F1
#
_entry.id   AF-A0A958MEH1-F1
#
_cell.length_a   1.000
_cell.length_b   1.000
_cell.length_c   1.000
_cell.angle_alpha   90.00
_cell.angle_beta   90.00
_cell.angle_gamma   90.00
#
_symmetry.space_group_name_H-M   'P 1'
#
loop_
_entity.id
_entity.type
_entity.pdbx_description
1 polymer ?
#
loop_
_entity_poly.entity_id
_entity_poly.type
_entity_poly.pdbx_seq_one_letter_code
_entity_poly.pdbx_strand_id
1 'polypeptide(L)'
;MADMGSQTLIYVGRDDDLHTLLACFHSNKVSHVPVVDSNKLVGMVSKTDVTDFLLQSLEDSGEISLGNFCRQKKVKEVMIQPVIDAQVDDTTMTILEKMISHQISSVVLKDGPKLAGIVTDKDMLLYLTGKWEGQQPLNAKITDHIVAWLDKNGVFQITKALSDIGI
;
A
#
# COMPACT_ATOMS: atom_id res chain seq x y z
N MET A 1 -24.56 -5.49 -15.12
CA MET A 1 -23.49 -4.48 -14.94
C MET A 1 -23.52 -4.11 -13.48
N ALA A 2 -22.59 -4.63 -12.68
CA ALA A 2 -22.54 -4.34 -11.25
C ALA A 2 -21.82 -3.01 -11.06
N ASP A 3 -22.51 -2.06 -10.45
CA ASP A 3 -22.02 -0.76 -10.04
C ASP A 3 -20.89 -0.97 -9.01
N MET A 4 -19.65 -0.62 -9.36
CA MET A 4 -18.50 -0.75 -8.49
C MET A 4 -18.64 0.27 -7.35
N GLY A 5 -19.15 -0.18 -6.20
CA GLY A 5 -19.35 0.63 -5.02
C GLY A 5 -18.10 1.44 -4.68
N SER A 6 -18.23 2.77 -4.69
CA SER A 6 -17.15 3.68 -4.33
C SER A 6 -16.87 3.55 -2.83
N GLN A 7 -15.87 2.77 -2.44
CA GLN A 7 -15.23 3.01 -1.15
C GLN A 7 -14.62 4.41 -1.20
N THR A 8 -14.92 5.25 -0.21
CA THR A 8 -14.30 6.57 -0.07
C THR A 8 -12.80 6.39 -0.01
N LEU A 9 -12.11 6.80 -1.07
CA LEU A 9 -10.68 6.64 -1.16
C LEU A 9 -10.01 7.56 -0.16
N ILE A 10 -9.35 6.98 0.84
CA ILE A 10 -8.62 7.72 1.87
C ILE A 10 -7.30 8.16 1.26
N TYR A 11 -7.02 9.46 1.26
CA TYR A 11 -5.78 10.06 0.78
C TYR A 11 -5.38 11.24 1.68
N VAL A 12 -4.12 11.68 1.55
CA VAL A 12 -3.61 12.90 2.20
C VAL A 12 -3.05 13.87 1.15
N GLY A 13 -3.05 15.15 1.47
CA GLY A 13 -2.38 16.18 0.67
C GLY A 13 -0.87 16.17 0.90
N ARG A 14 -0.09 16.49 -0.14
CA ARG A 14 1.38 16.56 -0.04
C ARG A 14 1.91 17.55 1.02
N ASP A 15 1.12 18.58 1.33
CA ASP A 15 1.47 19.64 2.27
C ASP A 15 0.78 19.48 3.64
N ASP A 16 0.05 18.37 3.84
CA ASP A 16 -0.39 17.94 5.17
C ASP A 16 0.85 17.64 6.03
N ASP A 17 0.69 17.72 7.35
CA ASP A 17 1.75 17.40 8.28
C ASP A 17 1.74 15.90 8.68
N LEU A 18 2.87 15.41 9.22
CA LEU A 18 2.98 14.01 9.64
C LEU A 18 2.00 13.66 10.78
N HIS A 19 1.61 14.63 11.61
CA HIS A 19 0.60 14.41 12.65
C HIS A 19 -0.76 14.04 12.03
N THR A 20 -1.17 14.78 11.00
CA THR A 20 -2.39 14.55 10.21
C THR A 20 -2.32 13.19 9.51
N LEU A 21 -1.17 12.84 8.91
CA LEU A 21 -0.95 11.52 8.32
C LEU A 21 -1.06 10.38 9.34
N LEU A 22 -0.41 10.51 10.51
CA LEU A 22 -0.48 9.51 11.58
C LEU A 22 -1.90 9.33 12.11
N ALA A 23 -2.64 10.43 12.29
CA ALA A 23 -4.06 10.39 12.64
C ALA A 23 -4.88 9.70 11.55
N CYS A 24 -4.60 9.95 10.28
CA CYS A 24 -5.25 9.30 9.14
C CYS A 24 -5.02 7.78 9.17
N PHE A 25 -3.79 7.31 9.39
CA PHE A 25 -3.50 5.88 9.55
C PHE A 25 -4.29 5.25 10.72
N HIS A 26 -4.34 5.94 11.86
CA HIS A 26 -4.99 5.43 13.07
C HIS A 26 -6.51 5.36 12.91
N SER A 27 -7.16 6.48 12.56
CA SER A 27 -8.61 6.59 12.49
C SER A 27 -9.22 5.72 11.40
N ASN A 28 -8.51 5.55 10.28
CA ASN A 28 -9.00 4.76 9.16
C ASN A 28 -8.54 3.29 9.20
N LYS A 29 -7.69 2.91 10.17
CA LYS A 29 -7.11 1.56 10.28
C LYS A 29 -6.38 1.10 9.01
N VAL A 30 -5.73 2.04 8.33
CA VAL A 30 -4.92 1.81 7.13
C VAL A 30 -3.43 1.90 7.45
N SER A 31 -2.60 1.24 6.65
CA SER A 31 -1.13 1.26 6.76
C SER A 31 -0.45 2.00 5.60
N HIS A 32 -1.21 2.30 4.55
CA HIS A 32 -0.75 2.93 3.32
C HIS A 32 -1.80 3.95 2.90
N VAL A 33 -1.37 5.15 2.50
CA VAL A 33 -2.27 6.22 2.03
C VAL A 33 -1.69 6.89 0.77
N PRO A 34 -2.47 7.01 -0.32
CA PRO A 34 -2.09 7.80 -1.48
C PRO A 34 -1.89 9.28 -1.11
N VAL A 35 -0.87 9.89 -1.70
CA VAL A 35 -0.59 11.32 -1.56
C VAL A 35 -1.02 12.04 -2.82
N VAL A 36 -1.84 13.08 -2.65
CA VAL A 36 -2.37 13.87 -3.76
C VAL A 36 -1.91 15.33 -3.70
N ASP A 37 -1.84 15.94 -4.88
CA ASP A 37 -1.60 17.37 -5.08
C ASP A 37 -2.53 17.85 -6.19
N SER A 38 -3.38 18.83 -5.91
CA SER A 38 -4.27 19.41 -6.92
C SER A 38 -5.07 18.33 -7.68
N ASN A 39 -5.61 17.34 -6.95
CA ASN A 39 -6.32 16.16 -7.45
C ASN A 39 -5.50 15.17 -8.30
N LYS A 40 -4.18 15.27 -8.30
CA LYS A 40 -3.29 14.32 -8.96
C LYS A 40 -2.60 13.45 -7.91
N LEU A 41 -2.50 12.15 -8.18
CA LEU A 41 -1.66 11.24 -7.42
C LEU A 41 -0.19 11.62 -7.64
N VAL A 42 0.52 11.97 -6.57
CA VAL A 42 1.93 12.41 -6.62
C VAL A 42 2.87 11.54 -5.80
N GLY A 43 2.34 10.74 -4.88
CA GLY A 43 3.16 9.91 -4.02
C GLY A 43 2.35 8.84 -3.30
N MET A 44 3.06 8.00 -2.58
CA MET A 44 2.49 7.03 -1.66
C MET A 44 3.22 7.15 -0.33
N VAL A 45 2.53 6.94 0.78
CA VAL A 45 3.17 6.88 2.09
C VAL A 45 2.64 5.74 2.93
N SER A 46 3.55 4.99 3.54
CA SER A 46 3.30 3.88 4.44
C SER A 46 3.70 4.22 5.87
N LYS A 47 3.25 3.41 6.83
CA LYS A 47 3.76 3.47 8.22
C LYS A 47 5.25 3.18 8.30
N THR A 48 5.77 2.32 7.42
CA THR A 48 7.20 1.99 7.35
C THR A 48 7.99 3.22 6.93
N ASP A 49 7.56 3.92 5.88
CA ASP A 49 8.22 5.15 5.39
C ASP A 49 8.32 6.20 6.50
N VAL A 50 7.24 6.39 7.28
CA VAL A 50 7.25 7.30 8.44
C VAL A 50 8.18 6.82 9.54
N THR A 51 8.22 5.52 9.80
CA THR A 51 9.10 4.95 10.83
C THR A 51 10.56 5.14 10.45
N ASP A 52 10.92 4.82 9.21
CA ASP A 52 12.28 4.96 8.67
C ASP A 52 12.72 6.43 8.70
N PHE A 53 11.83 7.34 8.29
CA PHE A 53 12.08 8.78 8.35
C PHE A 53 12.30 9.28 9.78
N LEU A 54 11.51 8.81 10.75
CA LEU A 54 11.68 9.19 12.16
C LEU A 54 12.98 8.65 12.75
N LEU A 55 13.36 7.42 12.41
CA LEU A 55 14.63 6.81 12.85
C LEU A 55 15.83 7.59 12.31
N GLN A 56 15.84 7.88 11.00
CA GLN A 56 16.90 8.69 10.38
C GLN A 56 17.00 10.07 11.04
N SER A 57 15.86 10.71 11.30
CA SER A 57 15.84 12.02 11.97
C SER A 57 16.40 11.96 13.40
N LEU A 58 16.23 10.83 14.10
CA LEU A 58 16.72 10.65 15.48
C LEU A 58 18.24 10.51 15.48
N GLU A 59 18.78 9.78 14.50
CA GLU A 59 20.22 9.62 14.30
C GLU A 59 20.90 10.98 14.02
N ASP A 60 20.25 11.84 13.24
CA ASP A 60 20.78 13.17 12.90
C ASP A 60 20.71 14.18 14.06
N SER A 61 19.65 14.13 14.88
CA SER A 61 19.35 15.17 15.87
C SER A 61 19.65 14.76 17.33
N GLY A 62 19.87 13.47 17.59
CA GLY A 62 20.10 12.88 18.91
C GLY A 62 18.84 12.79 19.80
N GLU A 63 17.98 13.82 19.79
CA GLU A 63 16.69 13.83 20.47
C GLU A 63 15.65 14.54 19.61
N ILE A 64 14.42 14.00 19.56
CA ILE A 64 13.30 14.64 18.87
C ILE A 64 12.08 14.69 19.78
N SER A 65 11.50 15.88 19.93
CA SER A 65 10.13 16.03 20.42
C SER A 65 9.15 15.64 19.31
N LEU A 66 8.70 14.39 19.31
CA LEU A 66 7.80 13.83 18.27
C LEU A 66 6.56 14.70 18.02
N GLY A 67 5.99 15.29 19.08
CA GLY A 67 4.79 16.12 18.97
C GLY A 67 4.99 17.37 18.10
N ASN A 68 6.11 18.10 18.30
CA ASN A 68 6.42 19.28 17.50
C ASN A 68 6.97 18.89 16.13
N PHE A 69 7.84 17.87 16.09
CA PHE A 69 8.46 17.39 14.87
C PHE A 69 7.42 16.96 13.83
N CYS A 70 6.45 16.14 14.23
CA CYS A 70 5.41 15.67 13.31
C CYS A 70 4.50 16.79 12.78
N ARG A 71 4.39 17.94 13.47
CA ARG A 71 3.62 19.10 12.99
C ARG A 71 4.41 20.00 12.03
N GLN A 72 5.74 19.97 12.12
CA GLN A 72 6.62 20.78 11.27
C GLN A 72 6.96 20.07 9.95
N LYS A 73 6.97 18.73 9.97
CA LYS A 73 7.27 17.90 8.82
C LYS A 73 6.06 17.65 7.94
N LYS A 74 6.27 17.75 6.63
CA LYS A 74 5.25 17.59 5.59
C LYS A 74 5.26 16.18 4.99
N VAL A 75 4.11 15.72 4.53
CA VAL A 75 3.97 14.41 3.87
C VAL A 75 4.92 14.28 2.67
N LYS A 76 5.12 15.34 1.89
CA LYS A 76 6.07 15.34 0.76
C LYS A 76 7.54 15.06 1.13
N GLU A 77 7.92 15.22 2.40
CA GLU A 77 9.28 14.93 2.87
C GLU A 77 9.49 13.43 3.13
N VAL A 78 8.42 12.66 3.29
CA VAL A 78 8.46 11.22 3.62
C VAL A 78 7.86 10.33 2.53
N MET A 79 7.00 10.89 1.66
CA MET A 79 6.34 10.10 0.62
C MET A 79 7.34 9.52 -0.39
N ILE A 80 7.04 8.32 -0.88
CA ILE A 80 7.80 7.66 -1.94
C ILE A 80 7.25 8.07 -3.31
N GLN A 81 8.17 8.30 -4.25
CA GLN A 81 7.90 8.64 -5.64
C GLN A 81 8.97 8.00 -6.56
N PRO A 82 8.62 7.57 -7.79
CA PRO A 82 7.29 7.58 -8.40
C PRO A 82 6.34 6.55 -7.77
N VAL A 83 5.02 6.78 -7.88
CA VAL A 83 4.02 5.82 -7.37
C VAL A 83 3.98 4.60 -8.27
N ILE A 84 4.08 3.41 -7.66
CA ILE A 84 3.80 2.17 -8.34
C ILE A 84 2.28 1.97 -8.38
N ASP A 85 1.73 1.94 -9.59
CA ASP A 85 0.31 1.80 -9.85
C ASP A 85 -0.02 0.60 -10.74
N ALA A 86 -1.31 0.26 -10.78
CA ALA A 86 -1.88 -0.74 -11.66
C ALA A 86 -3.20 -0.25 -12.23
N GLN A 87 -3.58 -0.77 -13.40
CA GLN A 87 -4.91 -0.51 -13.96
C GLN A 87 -5.94 -1.46 -13.33
N VAL A 88 -7.20 -1.06 -13.28
CA VAL A 88 -8.29 -1.90 -12.77
C VAL A 88 -8.52 -3.20 -13.58
N ASP A 89 -8.00 -3.26 -14.81
CA ASP A 89 -8.01 -4.45 -15.65
C ASP A 89 -6.70 -5.26 -15.59
N ASP A 90 -5.66 -4.79 -14.88
CA ASP A 90 -4.44 -5.55 -14.63
C ASP A 90 -4.76 -6.84 -13.87
N THR A 91 -4.12 -7.94 -14.28
CA THR A 91 -4.33 -9.21 -13.58
C THR A 91 -3.75 -9.18 -12.17
N THR A 92 -4.33 -9.96 -11.28
CA THR A 92 -3.83 -10.16 -9.92
C THR A 92 -2.37 -10.63 -9.88
N MET A 93 -1.93 -11.45 -10.84
CA MET A 93 -0.54 -11.86 -10.96
C MET A 93 0.38 -10.68 -11.27
N THR A 94 -0.03 -9.82 -12.21
CA THR A 94 0.71 -8.60 -12.54
C THR A 94 0.84 -7.67 -11.34
N ILE A 95 -0.21 -7.53 -10.53
CA ILE A 95 -0.19 -6.72 -9.30
C ILE A 95 0.78 -7.32 -8.27
N LEU A 96 0.75 -8.64 -8.05
CA LEU A 96 1.69 -9.34 -7.17
C LEU A 96 3.14 -9.19 -7.62
N GLU A 97 3.39 -9.36 -8.92
CA GLU A 97 4.73 -9.20 -9.50
C GLU A 97 5.24 -7.77 -9.28
N LYS A 98 4.39 -6.74 -9.43
CA LYS A 98 4.73 -5.36 -9.09
C LYS A 98 5.08 -5.22 -7.61
N MET A 99 4.27 -5.77 -6.70
CA MET A 99 4.52 -5.74 -5.26
C MET A 99 5.88 -6.35 -4.89
N ILE A 100 6.15 -7.56 -5.39
CA ILE A 100 7.40 -8.29 -5.11
C ILE A 100 8.61 -7.58 -5.71
N SER A 101 8.54 -7.21 -6.99
CA SER A 101 9.68 -6.60 -7.70
C SER A 101 10.09 -5.25 -7.14
N HIS A 102 9.14 -4.49 -6.59
CA HIS A 102 9.39 -3.18 -5.98
C HIS A 102 9.48 -3.24 -4.45
N GLN A 103 9.35 -4.43 -3.84
CA GLN A 103 9.34 -4.62 -2.38
C GLN A 103 8.32 -3.73 -1.66
N ILE A 104 7.13 -3.59 -2.25
CA ILE A 104 6.02 -2.79 -1.71
C ILE A 104 4.86 -3.71 -1.33
N SER A 105 4.10 -3.32 -0.30
CA SER A 105 2.93 -4.09 0.17
C SER A 105 1.59 -3.46 -0.22
N SER A 106 1.62 -2.45 -1.09
CA SER A 106 0.42 -1.81 -1.63
C SER A 106 0.65 -1.23 -3.03
N VAL A 107 -0.36 -1.33 -3.88
CA VAL A 107 -0.39 -0.73 -5.23
C VAL A 107 -1.63 0.11 -5.37
N VAL A 108 -1.48 1.29 -5.99
CA VAL A 108 -2.61 2.17 -6.30
C VAL A 108 -3.30 1.69 -7.57
N LEU A 109 -4.62 1.49 -7.52
CA LEU A 109 -5.42 1.16 -8.70
C LEU A 109 -5.92 2.42 -9.42
N LYS A 110 -5.82 2.40 -10.74
CA LYS A 110 -6.29 3.45 -11.64
C LYS A 110 -7.28 2.89 -12.66
N ASP A 111 -8.31 3.68 -12.96
CA ASP A 111 -9.20 3.48 -14.10
C ASP A 111 -8.90 4.60 -15.11
N GLY A 112 -7.95 4.32 -16.00
CA GLY A 112 -7.34 5.33 -16.86
C GLY A 112 -6.70 6.46 -16.02
N PRO A 113 -7.15 7.73 -16.16
CA PRO A 113 -6.61 8.84 -15.38
C PRO A 113 -7.17 8.92 -13.95
N LYS A 114 -8.22 8.16 -13.62
CA LYS A 114 -8.92 8.26 -12.34
C LYS A 114 -8.30 7.33 -11.31
N LEU A 115 -8.13 7.85 -10.10
CA LEU A 115 -7.76 7.07 -8.93
C LEU A 115 -8.96 6.20 -8.51
N ALA A 116 -8.82 4.87 -8.64
CA ALA A 116 -9.91 3.92 -8.48
C ALA A 116 -9.87 3.18 -7.14
N GLY A 117 -8.68 2.94 -6.57
CA GLY A 117 -8.56 2.19 -5.33
C GLY A 117 -7.12 1.99 -4.88
N ILE A 118 -6.96 1.15 -3.87
CA ILE A 118 -5.69 0.63 -3.39
C ILE A 118 -5.86 -0.88 -3.16
N VAL A 119 -4.85 -1.66 -3.53
CA VAL A 119 -4.75 -3.08 -3.20
C VAL A 119 -3.52 -3.29 -2.35
N THR A 120 -3.66 -4.03 -1.26
CA THR A 120 -2.58 -4.33 -0.32
C THR A 120 -2.31 -5.83 -0.25
N ASP A 121 -1.18 -6.24 0.32
CA ASP A 121 -0.89 -7.67 0.56
C ASP A 121 -1.99 -8.34 1.39
N LYS A 122 -2.64 -7.61 2.30
CA LYS A 122 -3.78 -8.13 3.05
C LYS A 122 -4.95 -8.48 2.13
N ASP A 123 -5.22 -7.64 1.14
CA ASP A 123 -6.27 -7.86 0.16
C ASP A 123 -5.94 -9.07 -0.71
N MET A 124 -4.68 -9.19 -1.13
CA MET A 124 -4.16 -10.34 -1.86
C MET A 124 -4.29 -11.64 -1.06
N LEU A 125 -3.95 -11.63 0.22
CA LEU A 125 -4.09 -12.78 1.11
C LEU A 125 -5.56 -13.17 1.32
N LEU A 126 -6.45 -12.19 1.51
CA LEU A 126 -7.89 -12.46 1.64
C LEU A 126 -8.46 -13.05 0.35
N TYR A 127 -8.02 -12.57 -0.81
CA TYR A 127 -8.37 -13.13 -2.12
C TYR A 127 -7.90 -14.58 -2.26
N LEU A 128 -6.62 -14.85 -2.03
CA LEU A 128 -6.01 -16.17 -2.19
C LEU A 128 -6.60 -17.21 -1.23
N THR A 129 -7.08 -16.79 -0.06
CA THR A 129 -7.70 -17.67 0.94
C THR A 129 -9.22 -17.84 0.75
N GLY A 130 -9.80 -17.26 -0.31
CA GLY A 130 -11.24 -17.33 -0.57
C GLY A 130 -12.09 -16.55 0.46
N LYS A 131 -11.47 -15.66 1.24
CA LYS A 131 -12.11 -14.84 2.29
C LYS A 131 -12.34 -13.40 1.84
N TRP A 132 -12.28 -13.16 0.54
CA TRP A 132 -12.47 -11.82 -0.02
C TRP A 132 -13.93 -11.41 0.00
N GLU A 133 -14.21 -10.34 0.74
CA GLU A 133 -15.54 -9.70 0.82
C GLU A 133 -15.53 -8.31 0.16
N GLY A 134 -14.42 -7.93 -0.49
CA GLY A 134 -14.22 -6.58 -1.03
C GLY A 134 -15.04 -6.30 -2.31
N GLN A 135 -15.38 -5.03 -2.51
CA GLN A 135 -16.28 -4.57 -3.58
C GLN A 135 -15.62 -4.43 -4.97
N GLN A 136 -14.28 -4.47 -5.05
CA GLN A 136 -13.57 -4.40 -6.33
C GLN A 136 -13.33 -5.80 -6.88
N PRO A 137 -13.66 -6.06 -8.16
CA PRO A 137 -13.27 -7.31 -8.79
C PRO A 137 -11.76 -7.27 -9.04
N LEU A 138 -10.99 -7.94 -8.18
CA LEU A 138 -9.72 -8.52 -8.63
C LEU A 138 -10.09 -9.54 -9.70
N ASN A 139 -9.94 -9.15 -10.96
CA ASN A 139 -10.20 -9.98 -12.14
C ASN A 139 -9.11 -11.06 -12.29
N ALA A 140 -8.92 -11.87 -11.27
CA ALA A 140 -8.01 -12.98 -11.31
C ALA A 140 -8.69 -14.18 -11.96
N LYS A 141 -8.20 -14.56 -13.14
CA LYS A 141 -7.94 -15.98 -13.36
C LYS A 141 -6.68 -16.32 -12.57
N ILE A 142 -6.80 -16.52 -11.26
CA ILE A 142 -5.73 -17.17 -10.51
C ILE A 142 -5.77 -18.64 -10.90
N THR A 143 -4.77 -19.03 -11.69
CA THR A 143 -4.55 -20.40 -12.11
C THR A 143 -4.46 -21.28 -10.85
N ASP A 144 -5.15 -22.42 -10.87
CA ASP A 144 -5.32 -23.40 -9.78
C ASP A 144 -4.00 -23.81 -9.06
N HIS A 145 -2.85 -23.50 -9.64
CA HIS A 145 -1.53 -23.83 -9.15
C HIS A 145 -1.11 -23.07 -7.88
N ILE A 146 -1.50 -21.80 -7.70
CA ILE A 146 -1.07 -21.03 -6.52
C ILE A 146 -1.86 -21.45 -5.28
N VAL A 147 -3.17 -21.66 -5.40
CA VAL A 147 -4.00 -22.15 -4.29
C VAL A 147 -3.57 -23.57 -3.89
N ALA A 148 -3.37 -24.47 -4.85
CA ALA A 148 -2.87 -25.82 -4.57
C ALA A 148 -1.46 -25.81 -3.92
N TRP A 149 -0.61 -24.84 -4.27
CA TRP A 149 0.71 -24.69 -3.66
C TRP A 149 0.62 -24.08 -2.25
N LEU A 150 -0.27 -23.12 -2.00
CA LEU A 150 -0.52 -22.53 -0.70
C LEU A 150 -1.14 -23.53 0.28
N ASP A 151 -2.09 -24.33 -0.17
CA ASP A 151 -2.68 -25.41 0.62
C ASP A 151 -1.64 -26.47 1.02
N LYS A 152 -0.65 -26.70 0.15
CA LYS A 152 0.41 -27.68 0.38
C LYS A 152 1.52 -27.19 1.29
N ASN A 153 1.87 -25.90 1.24
CA ASN A 153 3.07 -25.37 1.88
C ASN A 153 2.76 -24.38 3.02
N GLY A 154 1.58 -23.78 3.06
CA GLY A 154 1.21 -22.78 4.06
C GLY A 154 1.88 -21.41 3.82
N VAL A 155 1.22 -20.35 4.29
CA VAL A 155 1.63 -18.94 4.08
C VAL A 155 3.04 -18.67 4.64
N PHE A 156 3.46 -19.39 5.68
CA PHE A 156 4.76 -19.24 6.33
C PHE A 156 5.94 -19.74 5.47
N GLN A 157 5.69 -20.61 4.48
CA GLN A 157 6.73 -21.04 3.56
C GLN A 157 6.98 -20.01 2.45
N ILE A 158 6.11 -19.02 2.27
CA ILE A 158 6.33 -17.92 1.32
C ILE A 158 7.45 -17.02 1.82
N THR A 159 7.39 -16.57 3.08
CA THR A 159 8.44 -15.72 3.67
C THR A 159 9.79 -16.44 3.70
N LYS A 160 9.80 -17.75 3.92
CA LYS A 160 11.02 -18.56 3.86
C LYS A 160 11.52 -18.77 2.43
N ALA A 161 10.64 -19.12 1.50
CA ALA A 161 11.00 -19.30 0.10
C ALA A 161 11.52 -18.00 -0.52
N LEU A 162 10.91 -16.85 -0.23
CA LEU A 162 11.38 -15.54 -0.67
C LEU A 162 12.77 -15.22 -0.07
N SER A 163 12.95 -15.46 1.24
CA SER A 163 14.25 -15.28 1.90
C SER A 163 15.36 -16.18 1.35
N ASP A 164 15.05 -17.42 0.96
CA ASP A 164 16.01 -18.42 0.45
C ASP A 164 16.48 -18.13 -1.00
N ILE A 165 15.74 -17.33 -1.78
CA ILE A 165 16.19 -16.80 -3.10
C ILE A 165 16.82 -15.41 -3.00
N GLY A 166 17.09 -14.92 -1.78
CA GLY A 166 17.69 -13.62 -1.55
C GLY A 166 16.74 -12.44 -1.83
N ILE A 167 15.43 -12.66 -1.63
CA ILE A 167 14.36 -11.65 -1.68
C ILE A 167 13.94 -11.30 -0.26
#